data_AF-B4X5K6-F1
#
_entry.id   AF-B4X5K6-F1
#
_cell.length_a   1.000
_cell.length_b   1.000
_cell.length_c   1.000
_cell.angle_alpha   90.00
_cell.angle_beta   90.00
_cell.angle_gamma   90.00
#
_symmetry.space_group_name_H-M   'P 1'
#
loop_
_entity.id
_entity.type
_entity.pdbx_description
1 polymer ?
#
loop_
_entity_poly.entity_id
_entity_poly.type
_entity_poly.pdbx_seq_one_letter_code
_entity_poly.pdbx_strand_id
1 'polypeptide(L)'
;MDSRRDYSEYRYTSHEREALRQRLSHREFDSLPPGLQKKVARGGKLPPGWQKKLQKGQRLPDSLYYNSQRLPSYDGMRHIDGVSDVIIDNEVVRVIDATQTILDVFGINR
;
A
#
# COMPACT_ATOMS: atom_id res chain seq x y z
N MET A 1 26.08 0.18 12.96
CA MET A 1 25.65 -1.17 12.54
C MET A 1 24.47 -0.99 11.60
N ASP A 2 24.75 -0.96 10.30
CA ASP A 2 23.76 -0.73 9.25
C ASP A 2 23.16 -2.09 8.85
N SER A 3 22.29 -2.64 9.71
CA SER A 3 21.44 -3.75 9.32
C SER A 3 20.51 -3.20 8.24
N ARG A 4 20.86 -3.42 6.98
CA ARG A 4 19.88 -3.48 5.89
C ARG A 4 18.84 -4.51 6.34
N ARG A 5 17.77 -4.06 6.98
CA ARG A 5 16.69 -4.91 7.45
C ARG A 5 16.18 -5.65 6.23
N ASP A 6 16.39 -6.96 6.21
CA ASP A 6 16.02 -7.78 5.08
C ASP A 6 14.50 -7.95 5.08
N TYR A 7 13.83 -7.17 4.24
CA TYR A 7 12.38 -7.25 4.07
C TYR A 7 11.97 -8.23 2.96
N SER A 8 12.89 -9.09 2.49
CA SER A 8 12.62 -10.05 1.43
C SER A 8 11.49 -11.01 1.79
N GLU A 9 11.42 -11.43 3.06
CA GLU A 9 10.36 -12.30 3.54
C GLU A 9 8.97 -11.64 3.47
N TYR A 10 8.87 -10.32 3.67
CA TYR A 10 7.59 -9.60 3.64
C TYR A 10 7.12 -9.26 2.22
N ARG A 11 7.94 -9.53 1.21
CA ARG A 11 7.62 -9.23 -0.19
C ARG A 11 6.40 -10.00 -0.64
N TYR A 12 5.46 -9.32 -1.30
CA TYR A 12 4.32 -9.99 -1.92
C TYR A 12 4.80 -11.06 -2.90
N THR A 13 4.40 -12.29 -2.63
CA THR A 13 4.58 -13.44 -3.51
C THR A 13 3.76 -13.24 -4.78
N SER A 14 4.07 -14.02 -5.83
CA SER A 14 3.30 -14.00 -7.07
C SER A 14 1.82 -14.32 -6.84
N HIS A 15 1.52 -15.23 -5.90
CA HIS A 15 0.15 -15.60 -5.55
C HIS A 15 -0.60 -14.45 -4.86
N GLU A 16 0.02 -13.80 -3.86
CA GLU A 16 -0.58 -12.62 -3.19
C GLU A 16 -0.85 -11.49 -4.19
N ARG A 17 0.09 -11.21 -5.11
CA ARG A 17 -0.07 -10.16 -6.13
C ARG A 17 -1.24 -10.45 -7.07
N GLU A 18 -1.40 -11.70 -7.44
CA GLU A 18 -2.48 -12.13 -8.33
C GLU A 18 -3.84 -12.01 -7.63
N ALA A 19 -3.95 -12.48 -6.39
CA ALA A 19 -5.15 -12.32 -5.58
C ALA A 19 -5.53 -10.84 -5.39
N LEU A 20 -4.53 -9.98 -5.09
CA LEU A 20 -4.73 -8.54 -4.97
C LEU A 20 -5.18 -7.92 -6.30
N ARG A 21 -4.54 -8.28 -7.43
CA ARG A 21 -4.95 -7.80 -8.76
C ARG A 21 -6.38 -8.18 -9.08
N GLN A 22 -6.72 -9.46 -8.98
CA GLN A 22 -8.07 -9.92 -9.30
C GLN A 22 -9.13 -9.23 -8.44
N ARG A 23 -8.86 -9.04 -7.15
CA ARG A 23 -9.82 -8.43 -6.23
C ARG A 23 -9.97 -6.93 -6.46
N LEU A 24 -8.86 -6.23 -6.68
CA LEU A 24 -8.83 -4.78 -6.88
C LEU A 24 -9.16 -4.39 -8.32
N SER A 25 -9.02 -5.29 -9.30
CA SER A 25 -9.48 -5.08 -10.67
C SER A 25 -11.00 -5.19 -10.80
N HIS A 26 -11.63 -6.09 -10.02
CA HIS A 26 -13.10 -6.21 -9.97
C HIS A 26 -13.77 -5.12 -9.12
N ARG A 27 -13.01 -4.47 -8.22
CA ARG A 27 -13.42 -3.20 -7.62
C ARG A 27 -12.97 -2.08 -8.54
N GLU A 28 -13.67 -1.90 -9.66
CA GLU A 28 -13.54 -0.66 -10.45
C GLU A 28 -13.56 0.52 -9.49
N PHE A 29 -12.44 1.26 -9.38
CA PHE A 29 -12.27 2.71 -9.17
C PHE A 29 -13.22 3.55 -8.29
N ASP A 30 -14.19 2.98 -7.57
CA ASP A 30 -15.16 3.68 -6.72
C ASP A 30 -14.67 3.89 -5.28
N SER A 31 -13.53 3.30 -4.92
CA SER A 31 -13.02 3.26 -3.54
C SER A 31 -11.78 4.12 -3.31
N LEU A 32 -11.63 5.26 -3.99
CA LEU A 32 -10.79 6.32 -3.41
C LEU A 32 -11.57 6.94 -2.25
N PRO A 33 -11.03 6.98 -1.01
CA PRO A 33 -11.67 7.70 0.09
C PRO A 33 -11.99 9.14 -0.36
N PRO A 34 -13.16 9.71 0.01
CA PRO A 34 -13.65 10.97 -0.54
C PRO A 34 -12.67 12.15 -0.41
N GLY A 35 -11.73 12.10 0.55
CA GLY A 35 -10.65 13.07 0.71
C GLY A 35 -9.55 13.01 -0.37
N LEU A 36 -9.23 11.82 -0.89
CA LEU A 36 -8.30 11.60 -2.00
C LEU A 36 -9.00 11.77 -3.35
N GLN A 37 -10.25 11.30 -3.44
CA GLN A 37 -11.13 11.52 -4.58
C GLN A 37 -11.29 13.01 -4.88
N LYS A 38 -11.50 13.86 -3.85
CA LYS A 38 -11.54 15.32 -4.01
C LYS A 38 -10.22 15.96 -4.45
N LYS A 39 -9.05 15.36 -4.17
CA LYS A 39 -7.76 15.90 -4.63
C LYS A 39 -7.47 15.53 -6.09
N VAL A 40 -7.82 14.29 -6.49
CA VAL A 40 -7.70 13.80 -7.86
C VAL A 40 -8.76 14.43 -8.78
N ALA A 41 -10.02 14.51 -8.34
CA ALA A 41 -11.14 15.11 -9.09
C ALA A 41 -10.99 16.63 -9.29
N ARG A 42 -10.15 17.32 -8.49
CA ARG A 42 -9.79 18.74 -8.69
C ARG A 42 -8.60 18.93 -9.64
N GLY A 43 -8.28 17.93 -10.46
CA GLY A 43 -7.15 17.95 -11.41
C GLY A 43 -5.76 17.78 -10.77
N GLY A 44 -5.70 17.43 -9.48
CA GLY A 44 -4.45 17.25 -8.75
C GLY A 44 -3.96 15.82 -8.81
N LYS A 45 -2.94 15.55 -9.64
CA LYS A 45 -2.09 14.36 -9.47
C LYS A 45 -1.52 14.34 -8.05
N LEU A 46 -1.27 13.17 -7.47
CA LEU A 46 -0.37 13.05 -6.33
C LEU A 46 0.89 13.89 -6.63
N PRO A 47 1.30 14.83 -5.76
CA PRO A 47 2.45 15.66 -6.10
C PRO A 47 3.66 14.75 -6.35
N PRO A 48 4.52 15.05 -7.34
CA PRO A 48 5.55 14.13 -7.84
C PRO A 48 6.54 13.66 -6.75
N GLY A 49 6.65 14.36 -5.63
CA GLY A 49 7.44 13.97 -4.47
C GLY A 49 6.84 12.84 -3.61
N TRP A 50 5.58 12.46 -3.80
CA TRP A 50 4.90 11.48 -2.95
C TRP A 50 5.13 10.03 -3.37
N GLN A 51 5.21 9.74 -4.67
CA GLN A 51 5.66 8.42 -5.16
C GLN A 51 7.07 8.09 -4.64
N LYS A 52 7.94 9.10 -4.54
CA LYS A 52 9.26 8.94 -3.93
C LYS A 52 9.21 8.60 -2.44
N LYS A 53 8.11 8.84 -1.73
CA LYS A 53 7.96 8.49 -0.31
C LYS A 53 7.48 7.06 -0.09
N LEU A 54 6.85 6.44 -1.09
CA LEU A 54 6.43 5.04 -1.05
C LEU A 54 7.58 4.12 -1.46
N GLN A 55 8.64 4.11 -0.65
CA GLN A 55 9.81 3.27 -0.88
C GLN A 55 10.01 2.31 0.28
N LYS A 56 10.43 1.08 -0.05
CA LYS A 56 10.77 0.06 0.96
C LYS A 56 11.80 0.60 1.94
N GLY A 57 11.62 0.28 3.21
CA GLY A 57 12.45 0.73 4.32
C GLY A 57 12.20 2.18 4.77
N GLN A 58 11.40 2.96 4.03
CA GLN A 58 10.98 4.29 4.49
C GLN A 58 9.78 4.20 5.44
N ARG A 59 9.62 5.22 6.27
CA ARG A 59 8.42 5.39 7.09
C ARG A 59 7.30 6.01 6.25
N LEU A 60 6.16 5.33 6.19
CA LEU A 60 4.94 5.88 5.65
C LEU A 60 4.48 7.03 6.56
N PRO A 61 4.22 8.24 6.01
CA PRO A 61 3.72 9.35 6.81
C PRO A 61 2.39 9.02 7.51
N ASP A 62 2.23 9.47 8.76
CA ASP A 62 1.02 9.24 9.56
C ASP A 62 -0.26 9.66 8.82
N SER A 63 -0.22 10.82 8.16
CA SER A 63 -1.34 11.32 7.38
C SER A 63 -1.77 10.39 6.25
N LEU A 64 -0.87 9.56 5.71
CA LEU A 64 -1.24 8.55 4.72
C LEU A 64 -1.71 7.29 5.39
N TYR A 65 -1.00 6.81 6.41
CA TYR A 65 -1.36 5.58 7.10
C TYR A 65 -2.79 5.65 7.67
N TYR A 66 -3.14 6.73 8.38
CA TYR A 66 -4.48 6.87 8.97
C TYR A 66 -5.58 7.22 7.98
N ASN A 67 -5.26 7.83 6.83
CA ASN A 67 -6.24 8.14 5.78
C ASN A 67 -6.32 7.08 4.68
N SER A 68 -5.45 6.07 4.72
CA SER A 68 -5.45 4.95 3.79
C SER A 68 -6.54 3.95 4.13
N GLN A 69 -6.95 3.17 3.13
CA GLN A 69 -7.86 2.06 3.35
C GLN A 69 -7.05 0.81 3.68
N ARG A 70 -7.22 0.26 4.89
CA ARG A 70 -6.69 -1.06 5.23
C ARG A 70 -7.43 -2.13 4.44
N LEU A 71 -6.67 -3.02 3.83
CA LEU A 71 -7.20 -4.22 3.21
C LEU A 71 -7.59 -5.22 4.29
N PRO A 72 -8.85 -5.70 4.35
CA PRO A 72 -9.17 -6.86 5.16
C PRO A 72 -8.37 -8.08 4.69
N SER A 73 -8.19 -9.05 5.59
CA SER A 73 -7.57 -10.33 5.22
C SER A 73 -8.45 -11.05 4.18
N TYR A 74 -7.81 -11.55 3.11
CA TYR A 74 -8.47 -12.28 2.04
C TYR A 74 -7.86 -13.66 1.88
N ASP A 75 -8.60 -14.54 1.20
CA ASP A 75 -8.06 -15.80 0.71
C ASP A 75 -6.89 -15.53 -0.27
N GLY A 76 -5.80 -16.29 -0.13
CA GLY A 76 -4.55 -16.05 -0.87
C GLY A 76 -3.64 -14.96 -0.29
N MET A 77 -4.02 -14.27 0.79
CA MET A 77 -3.15 -13.40 1.57
C MET A 77 -2.72 -14.06 2.88
N ARG A 78 -1.43 -13.95 3.20
CA ARG A 78 -0.96 -14.36 4.53
C ARG A 78 -1.34 -13.30 5.57
N HIS A 79 -1.64 -13.77 6.78
CA HIS A 79 -1.75 -12.92 7.94
C HIS A 79 -0.37 -12.78 8.60
N ILE A 80 0.02 -11.55 8.91
CA ILE A 80 1.27 -11.24 9.61
C ILE A 80 0.92 -10.30 10.75
N ASP A 81 1.17 -10.74 11.99
CA ASP A 81 0.85 -9.95 13.17
C ASP A 81 1.59 -8.59 13.16
N GLY A 82 0.85 -7.52 13.44
CA GLY A 82 1.40 -6.16 13.46
C GLY A 82 1.79 -5.60 12.09
N VAL A 83 1.39 -6.25 11.00
CA VAL A 83 1.58 -5.77 9.63
C VAL A 83 0.23 -5.59 8.94
N SER A 84 0.07 -4.46 8.27
CA SER A 84 -1.11 -4.13 7.48
C SER A 84 -0.77 -3.91 6.03
N ASP A 85 -1.68 -4.35 5.16
CA ASP A 85 -1.68 -3.99 3.75
C ASP A 85 -2.68 -2.84 3.55
N VAL A 86 -2.21 -1.72 2.98
CA VAL A 86 -3.03 -0.52 2.77
C VAL A 86 -3.03 -0.11 1.29
N ILE A 87 -4.14 0.45 0.83
CA ILE A 87 -4.24 1.02 -0.51
C ILE A 87 -3.91 2.51 -0.45
N ILE A 88 -2.97 2.93 -1.30
CA ILE A 88 -2.66 4.34 -1.53
C ILE A 88 -2.66 4.56 -3.04
N ASP A 89 -3.66 5.30 -3.52
CA ASP A 89 -3.88 5.52 -4.96
C ASP A 89 -3.96 4.19 -5.73
N ASN A 90 -3.01 3.91 -6.61
CA ASN A 90 -2.97 2.68 -7.40
C ASN A 90 -1.90 1.68 -6.94
N GLU A 91 -1.46 1.82 -5.69
CA GLU A 91 -0.45 0.98 -5.07
C GLU A 91 -0.97 0.34 -3.78
N VAL A 92 -0.63 -0.93 -3.60
CA VAL A 92 -0.79 -1.65 -2.34
C VAL A 92 0.53 -1.58 -1.60
N VAL A 93 0.49 -1.13 -0.35
CA VAL A 93 1.66 -0.87 0.49
C VAL A 93 1.57 -1.73 1.74
N ARG A 94 2.56 -2.61 1.95
CA ARG A 94 2.68 -3.42 3.16
C ARG A 94 3.47 -2.66 4.20
N VAL A 95 2.95 -2.52 5.41
CA VAL A 95 3.51 -1.65 6.46
C VAL A 95 3.50 -2.32 7.83
N ILE A 96 4.56 -2.15 8.62
CA ILE A 96 4.57 -2.45 10.06
C ILE A 96 3.74 -1.39 10.79
N ASP A 97 2.72 -1.80 11.55
CA ASP A 97 1.81 -0.89 12.25
C ASP A 97 2.51 -0.03 13.31
N ALA A 98 3.42 -0.65 14.08
CA ALA A 98 4.11 0.01 15.18
C ALA A 98 5.05 1.14 14.73
N THR A 99 5.69 0.99 13.57
CA THR A 99 6.71 1.95 13.08
C THR A 99 6.29 2.69 11.83
N GLN A 100 5.20 2.27 11.19
CA GLN A 100 4.77 2.65 9.85
C GLN A 100 5.86 2.40 8.79
N THR A 101 6.71 1.39 8.99
CA THR A 101 7.77 1.07 8.03
C THR A 101 7.21 0.33 6.82
N ILE A 102 7.50 0.84 5.62
CA ILE A 102 7.13 0.21 4.36
C ILE A 102 7.99 -1.01 4.11
N LEU A 103 7.35 -2.17 3.98
CA LEU A 103 7.97 -3.46 3.74
C LEU A 103 7.97 -3.80 2.24
N ASP A 104 6.85 -3.56 1.57
CA ASP A 104 6.72 -3.78 0.12
C ASP A 104 5.71 -2.79 -0.50
N VAL A 105 5.87 -2.55 -1.80
CA VAL A 105 4.99 -1.71 -2.61
C VAL A 105 4.69 -2.44 -3.91
N PHE A 106 3.42 -2.46 -4.28
CA PHE A 106 2.93 -3.16 -5.45
C PHE A 106 1.93 -2.31 -6.22
N GLY A 107 2.22 -2.00 -7.49
CA GLY A 107 1.31 -1.27 -8.37
C GLY A 107 0.28 -2.20 -9.02
N ILE A 108 -0.99 -1.79 -9.01
CA ILE A 108 -2.11 -2.58 -9.52
C ILE A 108 -2.19 -2.52 -11.06
N ASN A 109 -1.83 -1.38 -11.68
CA ASN A 109 -1.99 -1.10 -13.13
C ASN A 109 -0.70 -1.23 -13.93
N ARG A 110 0.17 -2.18 -13.59
CA ARG A 110 1.43 -2.39 -14.31
C ARG A 110 1.56 -3.80 -14.86
#